data_AF-A0AA40NE39-F1
#
_entry.id   AF-A0AA40NE39-F1
#
_cell.length_a   1.000
_cell.length_b   1.000
_cell.length_c   1.000
_cell.angle_alpha   90.00
_cell.angle_beta   90.00
_cell.angle_gamma   90.00
#
_symmetry.space_group_name_H-M   'P 1'
#
loop_
_entity.id
_entity.type
_entity.pdbx_description
1 polymer ?
#
loop_
_entity_poly.entity_id
_entity_poly.type
_entity_poly.pdbx_seq_one_letter_code
_entity_poly.pdbx_strand_id
1 'polypeptide(L)'
;VYARFLKGIDKPIPEGLYSAKTFTEEEMPGFGVSVWTSLVPVILMAMRAVAEMILPKGHAFLTVAEFLGDPVMATLIAVLIAMFTFGLNRGRSMDQINDTLVSSIKIIAMMLLIIGGGGAFKQVLVDSGVDKYIASMMHGSNVSPLLMAWSIA
;
A
#
# COMPACT_ATOMS: atom_id res chain seq x y z
N VAL A 1 -27.24 25.84 -27.94
CA VAL A 1 -28.39 24.95 -28.31
C VAL A 1 -28.55 23.78 -27.35
N TYR A 2 -27.48 23.05 -26.99
CA TYR A 2 -27.54 21.91 -26.06
C TYR A 2 -28.01 22.21 -24.63
N ALA A 3 -27.72 23.40 -24.07
CA ALA A 3 -28.13 23.76 -22.71
C ALA A 3 -29.66 23.90 -22.52
N ARG A 4 -30.43 24.05 -23.59
CA ARG A 4 -31.91 24.17 -23.53
C ARG A 4 -32.61 22.81 -23.49
N PHE A 5 -31.95 21.75 -23.98
CA PHE A 5 -32.44 20.36 -23.95
C PHE A 5 -32.14 19.63 -22.63
N LEU A 6 -31.21 20.14 -21.82
CA LEU A 6 -30.81 19.54 -20.54
C LEU A 6 -31.58 20.10 -19.33
N LYS A 7 -32.53 21.04 -19.53
CA LYS A 7 -33.30 21.72 -18.48
C LYS A 7 -34.29 20.83 -17.70
N GLY A 8 -34.41 19.55 -18.02
CA GLY A 8 -35.34 18.60 -17.38
C GLY A 8 -34.70 17.31 -16.89
N ILE A 9 -33.36 17.20 -16.89
CA ILE A 9 -32.66 16.04 -16.33
C ILE A 9 -32.40 16.33 -14.86
N ASP A 10 -33.40 16.06 -14.02
CA ASP A 10 -33.24 15.99 -12.57
C ASP A 10 -32.73 14.58 -12.22
N LYS A 11 -31.52 14.27 -12.68
CA LYS A 11 -30.85 13.02 -12.32
C LYS A 11 -30.05 13.30 -11.05
N PRO A 12 -30.33 12.64 -9.92
CA PRO A 12 -29.49 12.79 -8.74
C PRO A 12 -28.05 12.46 -9.16
N ILE A 13 -27.13 13.33 -8.75
CA ILE A 13 -25.71 13.22 -9.05
C ILE A 13 -25.27 11.79 -8.66
N PRO A 14 -24.63 11.03 -9.57
CA PRO A 14 -24.26 9.65 -9.28
C PRO A 14 -23.46 9.55 -7.98
N GLU A 15 -23.75 8.55 -7.16
CA GLU A 15 -23.04 8.31 -5.91
C GLU A 15 -21.53 8.27 -6.18
N GLY A 16 -20.77 9.16 -5.52
CA GLY A 16 -19.32 9.32 -5.71
C GLY A 16 -18.86 10.56 -6.49
N LEU A 17 -19.75 11.27 -7.21
CA LEU A 17 -19.41 12.53 -7.92
C LEU A 17 -19.57 13.80 -7.07
N TYR A 18 -20.18 13.68 -5.88
CA TYR A 18 -20.34 14.77 -4.92
C TYR A 18 -20.23 14.21 -3.50
N SER A 19 -19.21 14.62 -2.75
CA SER A 19 -19.04 14.27 -1.34
C SER A 19 -19.53 15.41 -0.48
N ALA A 20 -20.82 15.39 -0.11
CA ALA A 20 -21.47 16.40 0.69
C ALA A 20 -21.20 16.25 2.20
N LYS A 21 -19.98 15.86 2.59
CA LYS A 21 -19.60 15.87 4.02
C LYS A 21 -18.63 17.00 4.25
N THR A 22 -19.17 18.18 4.55
CA THR A 22 -18.40 19.28 5.14
C THR A 22 -18.04 18.85 6.56
N PHE A 23 -16.86 18.25 6.72
CA PHE A 23 -16.32 17.95 8.04
C PHE A 23 -16.18 19.27 8.80
N THR A 24 -16.70 19.34 10.02
CA THR A 24 -16.46 20.50 10.87
C THR A 24 -14.99 20.54 11.29
N GLU A 25 -14.46 21.71 11.64
CA GLU A 25 -13.05 21.83 12.10
C GLU A 25 -12.74 20.91 13.30
N GLU A 26 -13.76 20.59 14.09
CA GLU A 26 -13.69 19.67 15.24
C GLU A 26 -13.51 18.20 14.81
N GLU A 27 -14.03 17.81 13.64
CA GLU A 27 -13.90 16.46 13.08
C GLU A 27 -12.55 16.22 12.39
N MET A 28 -11.84 17.29 11.99
CA MET A 28 -10.57 17.18 11.28
C MET A 28 -9.38 17.04 12.24
N PRO A 29 -8.44 16.09 12.01
CA PRO A 29 -7.21 16.03 12.77
C PRO A 29 -6.43 17.34 12.62
N GLY A 30 -5.93 17.87 13.74
CA GLY A 30 -5.15 19.11 13.73
C GLY A 30 -3.95 18.98 12.80
N PHE A 31 -3.62 20.07 12.09
CA PHE A 31 -2.60 20.08 11.03
C PHE A 31 -1.27 19.42 11.47
N GLY A 32 -0.79 19.73 12.68
CA GLY A 32 0.45 19.15 13.20
C GLY A 32 0.40 17.63 13.41
N VAL A 33 -0.74 17.10 13.87
CA VAL A 33 -0.93 15.64 14.03
C VAL A 33 -0.95 14.97 12.66
N SER A 34 -1.62 15.57 11.69
CA SER A 34 -1.69 15.07 10.32
C SER A 34 -0.32 14.98 9.64
N VAL A 35 0.50 16.02 9.80
CA VAL A 35 1.88 16.03 9.30
C VAL A 35 2.73 14.98 10.01
N TRP A 36 2.66 14.90 11.35
CA TRP A 36 3.46 13.92 12.09
C TRP A 36 3.10 12.48 11.74
N THR A 37 1.81 12.14 11.77
CA THR A 37 1.34 10.77 11.48
C THR A 37 1.69 10.33 10.07
N SER A 38 1.60 11.22 9.07
CA SER A 38 1.97 10.89 7.68
C SER A 38 3.48 10.73 7.46
N LEU A 39 4.32 11.38 8.27
CA LEU A 39 5.77 11.29 8.19
C LEU A 39 6.37 10.08 8.92
N VAL A 40 5.64 9.46 9.86
CA VAL A 40 6.09 8.28 10.62
C VAL A 40 6.80 7.21 9.75
N PRO A 41 6.19 6.68 8.67
CA PRO A 41 6.81 5.59 7.93
C PRO A 41 8.12 6.03 7.27
N VAL A 42 8.16 7.26 6.76
CA VAL A 42 9.36 7.83 6.13
C VAL A 42 10.48 8.02 7.15
N ILE A 43 10.16 8.50 8.35
CA ILE A 43 11.13 8.67 9.43
C ILE A 43 11.70 7.32 9.88
N LEU A 44 10.87 6.29 10.00
CA LEU A 44 11.33 4.94 10.37
C LEU A 44 12.26 4.34 9.30
N MET A 45 11.90 4.47 8.02
CA MET A 45 12.76 4.03 6.91
C MET A 45 14.07 4.82 6.84
N ALA A 46 14.03 6.13 7.05
CA ALA A 46 15.22 6.98 7.09
C ALA A 46 16.14 6.64 8.28
N MET A 47 15.56 6.35 9.45
CA MET A 47 16.32 5.93 10.63
C MET A 47 17.10 4.64 10.37
N ARG A 48 16.47 3.66 9.69
CA ARG A 48 17.16 2.45 9.24
C ARG A 48 18.31 2.76 8.29
N ALA A 49 18.08 3.59 7.26
CA ALA A 49 19.12 3.94 6.30
C ALA A 49 20.33 4.62 6.97
N VAL A 50 20.08 5.51 7.94
CA VAL A 50 21.14 6.15 8.73
C VAL A 50 21.85 5.13 9.63
N ALA A 51 21.12 4.21 10.26
CA ALA A 51 21.69 3.16 11.09
C ALA A 51 22.59 2.21 10.29
N GLU A 52 22.16 1.80 9.09
CA GLU A 52 22.97 0.98 8.16
C GLU A 52 24.26 1.70 7.71
N MET A 53 24.24 3.03 7.63
CA MET A 53 25.40 3.82 7.20
C MET A 53 26.44 4.02 8.32
N ILE A 54 26.00 4.08 9.58
CA ILE A 54 26.86 4.44 10.73
C ILE A 54 27.30 3.21 11.53
N LEU A 55 26.45 2.19 11.66
CA LEU A 55 26.73 1.03 12.52
C LEU A 55 27.44 -0.10 11.77
N PRO A 56 28.43 -0.76 12.41
CA PRO A 56 29.01 -2.01 11.91
C PRO A 56 27.96 -3.12 11.77
N LYS A 57 28.09 -3.93 10.73
CA LYS A 57 27.23 -5.11 10.49
C LYS A 57 27.34 -6.08 11.67
N GLY A 58 26.21 -6.37 12.31
CA GLY A 58 26.11 -7.33 13.43
C GLY A 58 25.83 -6.71 14.81
N HIS A 59 25.68 -5.39 14.93
CA HIS A 59 25.19 -4.79 16.17
C HIS A 59 23.71 -5.11 16.42
N ALA A 60 23.35 -5.46 17.66
CA ALA A 60 21.95 -5.74 18.04
C ALA A 60 20.99 -4.56 17.74
N PHE A 61 21.48 -3.32 17.81
CA PHE A 61 20.70 -2.13 17.47
C PHE A 61 20.40 -2.02 15.96
N LEU A 62 21.29 -2.54 15.10
CA LEU A 62 21.09 -2.56 13.65
C LEU A 62 19.93 -3.49 13.29
N THR A 63 19.85 -4.68 13.89
CA THR A 63 18.75 -5.63 13.63
C THR A 63 17.38 -5.06 14.00
N VAL A 64 17.30 -4.31 15.11
CA VAL A 64 16.05 -3.63 15.51
C VAL A 64 15.70 -2.51 14.54
N ALA A 65 16.68 -1.71 14.12
CA ALA A 65 16.48 -0.63 13.16
C ALA A 65 16.08 -1.17 11.77
N GLU A 66 16.70 -2.26 11.31
CA GLU A 66 16.36 -2.96 10.07
C GLU A 66 14.92 -3.47 10.08
N PHE A 67 14.48 -4.07 11.19
CA PHE A 67 13.11 -4.55 11.34
C PHE A 67 12.08 -3.42 11.38
N LEU A 68 12.31 -2.39 12.19
CA LEU A 68 11.35 -1.28 12.34
C LEU A 68 11.30 -0.35 11.13
N GLY A 69 12.41 -0.20 10.41
CA GLY A 69 12.50 0.60 9.19
C GLY A 69 12.31 -0.19 7.90
N ASP A 70 11.95 -1.48 7.96
CA ASP A 70 11.46 -2.19 6.78
C ASP A 70 10.18 -1.51 6.27
N PRO A 71 10.04 -1.24 4.95
CA PRO A 71 8.87 -0.53 4.42
C PRO A 71 7.53 -1.17 4.80
N VAL A 72 7.44 -2.50 4.87
CA VAL A 72 6.20 -3.20 5.23
C VAL A 72 5.89 -2.99 6.72
N MET A 73 6.89 -3.13 7.59
CA MET A 73 6.72 -2.90 9.03
C MET A 73 6.46 -1.43 9.36
N ALA A 74 7.18 -0.50 8.72
CA ALA A 74 7.03 0.93 8.93
C ALA A 74 5.63 1.42 8.51
N THR A 75 5.11 0.94 7.38
CA THR A 75 3.75 1.26 6.94
C THR A 75 2.69 0.64 7.84
N LEU A 76 2.90 -0.58 8.34
CA LEU A 76 2.02 -1.19 9.34
C LEU A 76 1.94 -0.35 10.62
N ILE A 77 3.10 0.03 11.18
CA ILE A 77 3.17 0.87 12.38
C ILE A 77 2.50 2.23 12.13
N ALA A 78 2.71 2.83 10.96
CA ALA A 78 2.07 4.08 10.58
C ALA A 78 0.54 3.96 10.53
N VAL A 79 0.00 2.86 10.00
CA VAL A 79 -1.44 2.59 9.99
C VAL A 79 -1.98 2.42 11.42
N LEU A 80 -1.27 1.71 12.30
CA LEU A 80 -1.64 1.58 13.71
C LEU A 80 -1.71 2.95 14.41
N ILE A 81 -0.70 3.79 14.20
CA ILE A 81 -0.66 5.15 14.74
C ILE A 81 -1.80 5.98 14.14
N ALA A 82 -2.05 5.88 12.84
CA ALA A 82 -3.13 6.61 12.17
C ALA A 82 -4.51 6.21 12.71
N MET A 83 -4.77 4.94 13.00
CA MET A 83 -6.00 4.50 13.65
C MET A 83 -6.21 5.17 15.02
N PHE A 84 -5.12 5.34 15.77
CA PHE A 84 -5.18 6.04 17.05
C PHE A 84 -5.35 7.56 16.87
N THR A 85 -4.50 8.21 16.06
CA THR A 85 -4.47 9.67 15.93
C THR A 85 -5.64 10.25 15.16
N PHE A 86 -6.10 9.57 14.10
CA PHE A 86 -7.19 10.02 13.23
C PHE A 86 -8.54 9.35 13.56
N GLY A 87 -8.52 8.24 14.30
CA GLY A 87 -9.71 7.52 14.72
C GLY A 87 -10.06 7.80 16.18
N LEU A 88 -9.44 7.05 17.10
CA LEU A 88 -9.82 7.01 18.52
C LEU A 88 -9.64 8.37 19.21
N ASN A 89 -8.54 9.08 18.95
CA ASN A 89 -8.27 10.40 19.52
C ASN A 89 -9.21 11.52 18.99
N ARG A 90 -10.04 11.20 17.99
CA ARG A 90 -11.05 12.10 17.41
C ARG A 90 -12.47 11.69 17.81
N GLY A 91 -12.63 10.70 18.70
CA GLY A 91 -13.92 10.22 19.16
C GLY A 91 -14.66 9.29 18.18
N ARG A 92 -13.99 8.80 17.12
CA ARG A 92 -14.58 7.80 16.22
C ARG A 92 -14.64 6.44 16.88
N SER A 93 -15.74 5.71 16.69
CA SER A 93 -15.87 4.33 17.19
C SER A 93 -14.95 3.38 16.39
N MET A 94 -14.59 2.25 17.01
CA MET A 94 -13.78 1.23 16.34
C MET A 94 -14.47 0.69 15.07
N ASP A 95 -15.81 0.58 15.09
CA ASP A 95 -16.59 0.15 13.93
C ASP A 95 -16.46 1.15 12.76
N GLN A 96 -16.51 2.46 13.02
CA GLN A 96 -16.33 3.48 11.99
C GLN A 96 -14.92 3.48 11.38
N ILE A 97 -13.91 3.17 12.20
CA ILE A 97 -12.52 3.02 11.74
C ILE A 97 -12.42 1.78 10.84
N ASN A 98 -13.00 0.65 11.28
CA ASN A 98 -13.04 -0.59 10.52
C ASN A 98 -13.73 -0.42 9.16
N ASP A 99 -14.88 0.25 9.11
CA ASP A 99 -15.58 0.55 7.86
C ASP A 99 -14.70 1.34 6.88
N THR A 100 -13.88 2.27 7.39
CA THR A 100 -12.94 3.06 6.59
C THR A 100 -11.78 2.19 6.06
N LEU A 101 -11.27 1.28 6.89
CA LEU A 101 -10.23 0.33 6.47
C LEU A 101 -10.77 -0.64 5.41
N VAL A 102 -11.96 -1.18 5.62
CA VAL A 102 -12.63 -2.10 4.69
C VAL A 102 -12.91 -1.42 3.35
N SER A 103 -13.41 -0.19 3.35
CA SER A 103 -13.64 0.56 2.10
C SER A 103 -12.34 0.82 1.35
N SER A 104 -11.26 1.13 2.06
CA SER A 104 -9.92 1.33 1.47
C SER A 104 -9.37 0.04 0.87
N ILE A 105 -9.48 -1.09 1.58
CA ILE A 105 -9.02 -2.39 1.10
C ILE A 105 -9.83 -2.86 -0.12
N LYS A 106 -11.13 -2.61 -0.15
CA LYS A 106 -12.00 -2.97 -1.29
C LYS A 106 -11.49 -2.40 -2.62
N ILE A 107 -10.93 -1.19 -2.62
CA ILE A 107 -10.39 -0.54 -3.82
C ILE A 107 -9.20 -1.32 -4.41
N ILE A 108 -8.38 -1.93 -3.55
CA ILE A 108 -7.17 -2.68 -3.96
C ILE A 108 -7.35 -4.21 -3.93
N ALA A 109 -8.53 -4.70 -3.53
CA ALA A 109 -8.78 -6.13 -3.29
C ALA A 109 -8.51 -6.99 -4.54
N MET A 110 -8.94 -6.53 -5.72
CA MET A 110 -8.68 -7.23 -6.98
C MET A 110 -7.17 -7.35 -7.27
N MET A 111 -6.42 -6.28 -7.05
CA MET A 111 -4.96 -6.28 -7.24
C MET A 111 -4.27 -7.23 -6.25
N LEU A 112 -4.70 -7.23 -4.97
CA LEU A 112 -4.19 -8.16 -3.96
C LEU A 112 -4.45 -9.63 -4.34
N LEU A 113 -5.64 -9.95 -4.88
CA LEU A 113 -5.98 -11.30 -5.33
C LEU A 113 -5.10 -11.75 -6.50
N ILE A 114 -4.84 -10.88 -7.48
CA ILE A 114 -3.98 -11.19 -8.63
C ILE A 114 -2.54 -11.43 -8.17
N ILE A 115 -1.99 -10.56 -7.32
CA ILE A 115 -0.62 -10.70 -6.80
C ILE A 115 -0.51 -11.95 -5.92
N GLY A 116 -1.51 -12.22 -5.07
CA GLY A 116 -1.54 -13.41 -4.22
C GLY A 116 -1.59 -14.71 -5.04
N GLY A 117 -2.46 -14.78 -6.04
CA GLY A 117 -2.57 -15.92 -6.95
C GLY A 117 -1.28 -16.13 -7.77
N GLY A 118 -0.72 -15.06 -8.32
CA GLY A 118 0.56 -15.11 -9.04
C GLY A 118 1.74 -15.52 -8.14
N GLY A 119 1.77 -15.05 -6.89
CA GLY A 119 2.78 -15.43 -5.90
C GLY A 119 2.71 -16.91 -5.52
N ALA A 120 1.50 -17.44 -5.30
CA ALA A 120 1.30 -18.87 -5.05
C ALA A 120 1.68 -19.74 -6.25
N PHE A 121 1.28 -19.33 -7.47
CA PHE A 121 1.67 -20.01 -8.71
C PHE A 121 3.19 -20.02 -8.92
N LYS A 122 3.88 -18.90 -8.64
CA LYS A 122 5.34 -18.84 -8.63
C LYS A 122 5.93 -19.90 -7.70
N GLN A 123 5.42 -20.05 -6.47
CA GLN A 123 5.94 -21.06 -5.55
C GLN A 123 5.72 -22.48 -6.08
N VAL A 124 4.57 -22.79 -6.67
CA VAL A 124 4.34 -24.10 -7.30
C VAL A 124 5.35 -24.38 -8.42
N LEU A 125 5.71 -23.39 -9.24
CA LEU A 125 6.72 -23.56 -10.29
C LEU A 125 8.12 -23.81 -9.73
N VAL A 126 8.49 -23.10 -8.67
CA VAL A 126 9.77 -23.26 -7.96
C VAL A 126 9.86 -24.63 -7.28
N ASP A 127 8.80 -25.02 -6.57
CA ASP A 127 8.73 -26.29 -5.84
C ASP A 127 8.71 -27.48 -6.80
N SER A 128 8.09 -27.33 -7.98
CA SER A 128 8.07 -28.35 -9.03
C SER A 128 9.38 -28.44 -9.82
N GLY A 129 10.33 -27.52 -9.60
CA GLY A 129 11.59 -27.43 -10.35
C GLY A 129 11.43 -27.03 -11.83
N VAL A 130 10.22 -26.59 -12.22
CA VAL A 130 9.91 -26.16 -13.58
C VAL A 130 10.67 -24.87 -13.91
N ASP A 131 10.88 -24.01 -12.91
CA ASP A 131 11.71 -22.81 -13.01
C ASP A 131 13.15 -23.12 -13.47
N LYS A 132 13.78 -24.14 -12.90
CA LYS A 132 15.14 -24.58 -13.25
C LYS A 132 15.19 -25.21 -14.63
N TYR A 133 14.16 -25.97 -15.00
CA TYR A 133 14.06 -26.57 -16.33
C TYR A 133 13.96 -25.50 -17.41
N ILE A 134 13.08 -24.51 -17.24
CA ILE A 134 12.95 -23.36 -18.14
C ILE A 134 14.28 -22.58 -18.21
N ALA A 135 14.91 -22.28 -17.08
CA ALA A 135 16.20 -21.57 -17.05
C ALA A 135 17.30 -22.31 -17.83
N SER A 136 17.37 -23.63 -17.69
CA SER A 136 18.37 -24.46 -18.39
C SER A 136 18.16 -24.46 -19.91
N MET A 137 16.92 -24.45 -20.37
CA MET A 137 16.55 -24.38 -21.79
C MET A 137 16.91 -23.00 -22.39
N MET A 138 16.76 -21.94 -21.59
CA MET A 138 17.05 -20.57 -22.02
C MET A 138 18.55 -20.27 -22.10
N HIS A 139 19.39 -20.86 -21.22
CA HIS A 139 20.85 -20.73 -21.30
C HIS A 139 21.44 -21.21 -22.63
N GLY A 140 20.78 -22.13 -23.34
CA GLY A 140 21.20 -22.61 -24.66
C GLY A 140 20.74 -21.74 -25.84
N SER A 141 19.95 -20.70 -25.60
CA SER A 141 19.32 -19.89 -26.64
C SER A 141 19.99 -18.53 -26.79
N ASN A 142 20.29 -18.11 -28.03
CA ASN A 142 20.96 -16.84 -28.32
C ASN A 142 20.00 -15.63 -28.33
N VAL A 143 18.83 -15.76 -27.70
CA VAL A 143 17.78 -14.75 -27.67
C VAL A 143 18.05 -13.75 -26.56
N SER A 144 17.70 -12.47 -26.78
CA SER A 144 17.89 -11.42 -25.78
C SER A 144 17.10 -11.73 -24.48
N PRO A 145 17.73 -11.62 -23.30
CA PRO A 145 17.07 -11.82 -22.00
C PRO A 145 15.82 -10.97 -21.79
N LEU A 146 15.78 -9.75 -22.34
CA LEU A 146 14.60 -8.87 -22.28
C LEU A 146 13.40 -9.43 -23.03
N LEU A 147 13.63 -10.00 -24.22
CA LEU A 147 12.56 -10.62 -25.02
C LEU A 147 12.07 -11.91 -24.37
N MET A 148 12.99 -12.69 -23.81
CA MET A 148 12.65 -13.91 -23.07
C MET A 148 11.80 -13.61 -21.82
N ALA A 149 12.18 -12.59 -21.04
CA ALA A 149 11.42 -12.16 -19.89
C ALA A 149 10.00 -11.71 -20.28
N TRP A 150 9.85 -11.00 -21.40
CA TRP A 150 8.54 -10.53 -21.89
C TRP A 150 7.66 -11.65 -22.47
N SER A 151 8.22 -12.68 -23.09
CA SER A 151 7.45 -13.82 -23.61
C SER A 151 7.01 -14.83 -22.54
N ILE A 152 7.71 -14.87 -21.40
CA ILE A 152 7.38 -15.72 -20.25
C ILE A 152 6.45 -15.01 -19.26
N ALA A 153 6.60 -13.68 -19.10
CA ALA A 153 5.73 -12.84 -18.28
C ALA A 153 4.28 -12.86 -18.79
#